data_AF-A0A2M7V8S4-F1
#
_entry.id   AF-A0A2M7V8S4-F1
#
_cell.length_a   1.000
_cell.length_b   1.000
_cell.length_c   1.000
_cell.angle_alpha   90.00
_cell.angle_beta   90.00
_cell.angle_gamma   90.00
#
_symmetry.space_group_name_H-M   'P 1'
#
loop_
_entity.id
_entity.type
_entity.pdbx_description
1 polymer ?
#
loop_
_entity_poly.entity_id
_entity_poly.type
_entity_poly.pdbx_seq_one_letter_code
_entity_poly.pdbx_strand_id
1 'polypeptide(L)'
;MFKFEKQWKLNFKGHEIIVENWWDIILRTGERLIIDGNITDEHNGLLGLSQKLEGQIKSNEQVHHVEVKLGSIDLGLKSGCHIYIDGNLVGGDITKKIIT
;
A
#
# COMPACT_ATOMS: atom_id res chain seq x y z
N MET A 1 23.62 0.53 -5.54
CA MET A 1 22.81 -0.56 -4.95
C MET A 1 21.44 -0.51 -5.62
N PHE A 2 21.00 -1.58 -6.29
CA PHE A 2 19.73 -1.59 -7.02
C PHE A 2 18.56 -1.80 -6.05
N LYS A 3 17.66 -0.82 -6.01
CA LYS A 3 16.39 -0.85 -5.27
C LYS A 3 15.27 -0.82 -6.31
N PHE A 4 14.36 -1.77 -6.22
CA PHE A 4 13.13 -1.78 -6.98
C PHE A 4 12.03 -1.16 -6.13
N GLU A 5 11.15 -0.38 -6.74
CA GLU A 5 10.03 0.26 -6.05
C GLU A 5 8.77 0.21 -6.91
N LYS A 6 7.64 0.06 -6.24
CA LYS A 6 6.30 0.15 -6.82
C LYS A 6 5.47 1.08 -5.94
N GLN A 7 4.70 1.94 -6.58
CA GLN A 7 3.88 2.95 -5.92
C GLN A 7 2.45 2.86 -6.43
N TRP A 8 1.50 2.96 -5.50
CA TRP A 8 0.08 3.12 -5.78
C TRP A 8 -0.38 4.45 -5.23
N LYS A 9 -1.09 5.21 -6.05
CA LYS A 9 -1.63 6.52 -5.67
C LYS A 9 -3.13 6.52 -5.88
N LEU A 10 -3.85 7.08 -4.91
CA LEU A 10 -5.27 7.39 -5.07
C LEU A 10 -5.62 8.65 -4.28
N ASN A 11 -6.70 9.31 -4.69
CA ASN A 11 -7.25 10.44 -3.96
C ASN A 11 -8.57 10.02 -3.30
N PHE A 12 -8.75 10.37 -2.03
CA PHE A 12 -9.99 10.13 -1.30
C PHE A 12 -10.42 11.41 -0.59
N LYS A 13 -11.59 11.94 -0.97
CA LYS A 13 -12.16 13.18 -0.38
C LYS A 13 -11.17 14.36 -0.35
N GLY A 14 -10.31 14.48 -1.37
CA GLY A 14 -9.30 15.53 -1.45
C GLY A 14 -7.96 15.18 -0.78
N HIS A 15 -7.89 14.09 -0.02
CA HIS A 15 -6.65 13.61 0.59
C HIS A 15 -5.89 12.70 -0.35
N GLU A 16 -4.57 12.90 -0.45
CA GLU A 16 -3.69 12.05 -1.24
C GLU A 16 -3.25 10.85 -0.40
N ILE A 17 -3.51 9.64 -0.90
CA ILE A 17 -3.01 8.40 -0.31
C ILE A 17 -1.99 7.80 -1.28
N ILE A 18 -0.78 7.60 -0.77
CA ILE A 18 0.30 6.95 -1.49
C ILE A 18 0.75 5.73 -0.69
N VAL A 19 0.75 4.58 -1.34
CA VAL A 19 1.37 3.37 -0.82
C VAL A 19 2.62 3.10 -1.62
N GLU A 20 3.71 2.82 -0.94
CA GLU A 20 4.94 2.41 -1.59
C GLU A 20 5.44 1.09 -1.04
N ASN A 21 5.92 0.25 -1.95
CA ASN A 21 6.61 -0.98 -1.65
C ASN A 21 7.96 -0.99 -2.36
N TRP A 22 9.00 -1.40 -1.66
CA TRP A 22 10.33 -1.51 -2.23
C TRP A 22 11.03 -2.79 -1.79
N TRP A 23 11.94 -3.26 -2.64
CA TRP A 23 12.80 -4.40 -2.36
C TRP A 23 14.16 -4.24 -3.01
N ASP A 24 15.19 -4.87 -2.43
CA ASP A 24 16.52 -4.92 -3.01
C ASP A 24 16.97 -6.36 -3.32
N ILE A 25 18.12 -6.47 -3.99
CA ILE A 25 18.72 -7.75 -4.36
C ILE A 25 19.19 -8.60 -3.16
N ILE A 26 19.25 -8.00 -1.95
CA ILE A 26 19.71 -8.64 -0.70
C ILE A 26 18.50 -8.97 0.21
N LEU A 27 17.30 -9.09 -0.38
CA LEU A 27 16.06 -9.48 0.30
C LEU A 27 15.60 -8.52 1.41
N ARG A 28 16.08 -7.26 1.41
CA ARG A 28 15.46 -6.21 2.21
C ARG A 28 14.20 -5.74 1.52
N THR A 29 13.13 -5.61 2.29
CA THR A 29 11.86 -5.07 1.82
C THR A 29 11.40 -3.96 2.74
N GLY A 30 10.69 -2.99 2.18
CA GLY A 30 9.99 -2.02 2.99
C GLY A 30 8.71 -1.54 2.32
N GLU A 31 7.82 -1.06 3.16
CA GLU A 31 6.43 -0.76 2.87
C GLU A 31 6.09 0.53 3.63
N ARG A 32 5.53 1.55 2.95
CA ARG A 32 5.12 2.79 3.61
C ARG A 32 3.77 3.29 3.12
N LEU A 33 2.99 3.82 4.05
CA LEU A 33 1.74 4.52 3.81
C LEU A 33 1.98 6.01 4.05
N ILE A 34 1.73 6.80 3.03
CA ILE A 34 1.87 8.25 3.04
C ILE A 34 0.48 8.85 2.81
N ILE A 35 0.07 9.77 3.68
CA ILE A 35 -1.20 10.50 3.58
C ILE A 35 -0.88 11.99 3.60
N ASP A 36 -1.31 12.72 2.57
CA ASP A 36 -1.04 14.15 2.39
C ASP A 36 0.44 14.53 2.55
N GLY A 37 1.33 13.69 2.00
CA GLY A 37 2.78 13.87 2.06
C GLY A 37 3.44 13.45 3.39
N ASN A 38 2.68 13.01 4.40
CA ASN A 38 3.21 12.55 5.68
C ASN A 38 3.24 11.02 5.74
N ILE A 39 4.40 10.45 6.11
CA ILE A 39 4.50 9.01 6.41
C ILE A 39 3.67 8.75 7.66
N THR A 40 2.60 7.98 7.49
CA THR A 40 1.66 7.63 8.56
C THR A 40 2.05 6.30 9.20
N ASP A 41 2.52 5.36 8.39
CA ASP A 41 2.97 4.05 8.85
C ASP A 41 4.05 3.51 7.89
N GLU A 42 5.03 2.79 8.45
CA GLU A 42 6.16 2.25 7.70
C GLU A 42 6.66 0.97 8.36
N HIS A 43 6.85 -0.06 7.53
CA HIS A 43 7.46 -1.31 7.92
C HIS A 43 8.69 -1.60 7.07
N ASN A 44 9.80 -1.88 7.74
CA ASN A 44 11.05 -2.31 7.13
C ASN A 44 11.43 -3.68 7.69
N GLY A 45 11.83 -4.62 6.83
CA GLY A 45 12.10 -5.99 7.27
C GLY A 45 13.10 -6.74 6.40
N LEU A 46 13.61 -7.82 6.97
CA LEU A 46 14.38 -8.84 6.28
C LEU A 46 13.42 -10.03 6.06
N LEU A 47 13.21 -10.42 4.80
CA LEU A 47 12.31 -11.51 4.38
C LEU A 47 10.79 -11.30 4.56
N GLY A 48 10.08 -11.47 3.45
CA GLY A 48 8.94 -12.40 3.40
C GLY A 48 7.56 -11.89 3.84
N LEU A 49 7.41 -11.33 5.02
CA LEU A 49 6.08 -11.07 5.57
C LEU A 49 5.62 -9.68 5.17
N SER A 50 4.66 -9.65 4.25
CA SER A 50 3.99 -8.41 3.87
C SER A 50 3.08 -8.02 5.03
N GLN A 51 3.22 -6.79 5.50
CA GLN A 51 2.55 -6.35 6.70
C GLN A 51 1.36 -5.45 6.34
N LYS A 52 0.40 -5.41 7.25
CA LYS A 52 -0.69 -4.47 7.19
C LYS A 52 -0.14 -3.08 7.50
N LEU A 53 -0.45 -2.07 6.69
CA LEU A 53 -0.20 -0.66 7.06
C LEU A 53 -1.53 -0.02 7.45
N GLU A 54 -1.50 0.86 8.44
CA GLU A 54 -2.69 1.52 8.95
C GLU A 54 -2.52 3.04 9.01
N GLY A 55 -3.62 3.76 8.80
CA GLY A 55 -3.63 5.21 8.83
C GLY A 55 -5.02 5.78 9.02
N GLN A 56 -5.11 7.09 9.15
CA GLN A 56 -6.38 7.78 9.34
C GLN A 56 -6.44 9.05 8.50
N ILE A 57 -7.60 9.32 7.92
CA ILE A 57 -7.92 10.56 7.21
C ILE A 57 -9.03 11.27 7.97
N LYS A 58 -8.85 12.56 8.22
CA LYS A 58 -9.89 13.40 8.83
C LYS A 58 -10.51 14.31 7.77
N SER A 59 -11.76 14.04 7.41
CA SER A 59 -12.52 14.80 6.42
C SER A 59 -13.88 15.20 6.98
N ASN A 60 -14.21 16.51 6.97
CA ASN A 60 -15.50 17.05 7.41
C ASN A 60 -15.98 16.45 8.74
N GLU A 61 -15.12 16.51 9.77
CA GLU A 61 -15.36 16.00 11.13
C GLU A 61 -15.45 14.47 11.27
N GLN A 62 -15.40 13.71 10.17
CA GLN A 62 -15.33 12.25 10.18
C GLN A 62 -13.88 11.77 10.12
N VAL A 63 -13.59 10.71 10.87
CA VAL A 63 -12.32 9.98 10.79
C VAL A 63 -12.55 8.72 9.95
N HIS A 64 -11.79 8.58 8.89
CA HIS A 64 -11.79 7.43 7.99
C HIS A 64 -10.55 6.58 8.27
N HIS A 65 -10.75 5.29 8.54
CA HIS A 65 -9.65 4.37 8.79
C HIS A 65 -9.11 3.84 7.45
N VAL A 66 -7.83 4.05 7.19
CA VAL A 66 -7.12 3.55 6.02
C VAL A 66 -6.39 2.28 6.43
N GLU A 67 -6.67 1.19 5.72
CA GLU A 67 -5.99 -0.09 5.90
C GLU A 67 -5.40 -0.51 4.57
N VAL A 68 -4.11 -0.83 4.55
CA VAL A 68 -3.42 -1.32 3.38
C VAL A 68 -2.95 -2.74 3.65
N LYS A 69 -3.31 -3.64 2.74
CA LYS A 69 -2.79 -5.00 2.72
C LYS A 69 -1.87 -5.14 1.53
N LEU A 70 -0.61 -5.37 1.84
CA LEU A 70 0.38 -5.78 0.87
C LEU A 70 0.46 -7.32 0.95
N GLY A 71 0.57 -8.00 -0.19
CA GLY A 71 0.52 -9.47 -0.24
C GLY A 71 0.74 -10.05 -1.64
N SER A 72 1.18 -11.30 -1.73
CA SER A 72 1.49 -12.00 -2.99
C SER A 72 0.57 -13.21 -3.22
N ILE A 73 0.19 -13.45 -4.47
CA ILE A 73 0.45 -14.68 -5.24
C ILE A 73 0.29 -14.29 -6.71
N ASP A 74 1.41 -14.02 -7.39
CA ASP A 74 1.61 -14.45 -8.77
C ASP A 74 3.12 -14.63 -9.00
N LEU A 75 3.53 -15.87 -9.26
CA LEU A 75 4.86 -16.29 -9.77
C LEU A 75 6.12 -15.53 -9.25
N GLY A 76 6.27 -15.39 -7.93
CA GLY A 76 7.55 -15.00 -7.32
C GLY A 76 7.86 -13.50 -7.25
N LEU A 77 6.92 -12.62 -7.61
CA LEU A 77 7.06 -11.16 -7.43
C LEU A 77 6.02 -10.64 -6.43
N LYS A 78 6.50 -10.23 -5.25
CA LYS A 78 5.65 -9.59 -4.24
C LYS A 78 5.20 -8.22 -4.74
N SER A 79 3.99 -8.10 -5.27
CA SER A 79 3.56 -6.81 -5.80
C SER A 79 2.05 -6.57 -5.76
N GLY A 80 1.28 -7.28 -4.95
CA GLY A 80 -0.14 -7.00 -4.77
C GLY A 80 -0.36 -5.97 -3.66
N CYS A 81 -1.11 -4.92 -3.98
CA CYS A 81 -1.59 -3.92 -3.00
C CYS A 81 -3.12 -3.87 -3.01
N HIS A 82 -3.73 -3.86 -1.82
CA HIS A 82 -5.15 -3.56 -1.65
C HIS A 82 -5.31 -2.45 -0.61
N ILE A 83 -5.99 -1.38 -0.98
CA ILE A 83 -6.21 -0.22 -0.13
C ILE A 83 -7.68 -0.17 0.26
N TYR A 84 -7.94 -0.22 1.55
CA TYR A 84 -9.26 -0.19 2.15
C TYR A 84 -9.47 1.12 2.91
N ILE A 85 -10.66 1.71 2.78
CA ILE A 85 -11.08 2.86 3.60
C ILE A 85 -12.42 2.50 4.25
N ASP A 86 -12.45 2.54 5.59
CA ASP A 86 -13.59 2.09 6.40
C ASP A 86 -14.05 0.67 6.03
N GLY A 87 -13.09 -0.20 5.71
CA GLY A 87 -13.33 -1.59 5.29
C GLY A 87 -13.72 -1.77 3.82
N ASN A 88 -13.90 -0.70 3.05
CA ASN A 88 -14.23 -0.77 1.62
C ASN A 88 -12.97 -0.75 0.77
N LEU A 89 -12.82 -1.70 -0.17
CA LEU A 89 -11.72 -1.69 -1.13
C LEU A 89 -11.88 -0.52 -2.11
N VAL A 90 -10.92 0.40 -2.12
CA VAL A 90 -10.97 1.63 -2.93
C VAL A 90 -9.86 1.72 -3.97
N GLY A 91 -8.81 0.91 -3.85
CA GLY A 91 -7.67 0.97 -4.76
C GLY A 91 -6.63 -0.12 -4.55
N GLY A 92 -5.51 0.05 -5.25
CA GLY A 92 -4.43 -0.94 -5.33
C GLY A 92 -4.47 -1.72 -6.65
N ASP A 93 -3.89 -2.92 -6.66
CA ASP A 93 -3.93 -3.86 -7.79
C ASP A 93 -5.24 -4.66 -7.77
N ILE A 94 -6.36 -3.95 -7.92
CA ILE A 94 -7.66 -4.54 -8.26
C ILE A 94 -7.47 -5.20 -9.63
N THR A 95 -7.28 -6.52 -9.63
CA THR A 95 -6.83 -7.34 -10.76
C THR A 95 -7.33 -6.87 -12.14
N LYS A 96 -6.44 -6.91 -13.15
CA LYS A 96 -6.84 -6.93 -14.57
C LYS A 96 -8.03 -7.87 -14.69
N LYS A 97 -9.20 -7.33 -15.05
CA LYS A 97 -10.33 -8.14 -15.49
C LYS A 97 -9.78 -9.16 -16.49
N ILE A 98 -9.88 -10.45 -16.17
CA ILE A 98 -10.00 -11.44 -17.22
C ILE A 98 -11.35 -11.11 -17.87
N ILE A 99 -11.28 -10.37 -18.98
CA ILE A 99 -12.38 -10.26 -19.91
C ILE A 99 -12.34 -11.60 -20.65
N THR A 100 -13.25 -12.51 -20.28
CA THR A 100 -13.68 -13.61 -21.15
C THR A 100 -15.07 -13.28 -21.66
#